data_AF-A0A376FRS2-F1
#
_entry.id   AF-A0A376FRS2-F1
#
_cell.length_a   1.000
_cell.length_b   1.000
_cell.length_c   1.000
_cell.angle_alpha   90.00
_cell.angle_beta   90.00
_cell.angle_gamma   90.00
#
_symmetry.space_group_name_H-M   'P 1'
#
loop_
_entity.id
_entity.type
_entity.pdbx_description
1 polymer ?
#
loop_
_entity_poly.entity_id
_entity_poly.type
_entity_poly.pdbx_seq_one_letter_code
_entity_poly.pdbx_strand_id
1 'polypeptide(L)'
;MIRKSATGVIVALAVIWGGGTWYTGTQIQPGVEKFIKDFNDAKKKGEHAYDMTLSYKNFDKGFFNSRFQMQMTFDNGAPDLNIKPGQKVVFDVDVEHGPLPITMLMTW
;
A
#
# COMPACT_ATOMS: atom_id res chain seq x y z
N MET A 1 4.22 -25.86 20.43
CA MET A 1 4.01 -24.40 20.36
C MET A 1 4.65 -23.87 19.07
N ILE A 2 3.86 -23.63 18.02
CA ILE A 2 4.39 -23.08 16.76
C ILE A 2 4.24 -21.57 16.84
N ARG A 3 5.37 -20.87 17.00
CA ARG A 3 5.46 -19.41 16.95
C ARG A 3 5.33 -18.99 15.48
N LYS A 4 4.11 -18.72 15.01
CA LYS A 4 3.87 -18.05 13.72
C LYS A 4 4.12 -16.55 13.90
N SER A 5 5.38 -16.17 14.14
CA SER A 5 5.76 -14.77 14.31
C SER A 5 6.11 -14.17 12.95
N ALA A 6 5.34 -13.15 12.55
CA ALA A 6 5.80 -11.98 11.79
C ALA A 6 6.26 -12.16 10.32
N THR A 7 5.50 -12.86 9.48
CA THR A 7 5.72 -12.82 8.01
C THR A 7 4.70 -11.94 7.26
N GLY A 8 3.59 -11.53 7.91
CA GLY A 8 2.47 -10.89 7.22
C GLY A 8 2.47 -9.36 7.13
N VAL A 9 3.34 -8.64 7.86
CA VAL A 9 3.21 -7.17 8.03
C VAL A 9 4.26 -6.36 7.26
N ILE A 10 5.32 -6.99 6.75
CA ILE A 10 6.40 -6.30 6.01
C ILE A 10 6.06 -6.10 4.51
N VAL A 11 5.04 -6.78 3.98
CA VAL A 11 4.73 -6.77 2.54
C VAL A 11 4.15 -5.43 2.06
N ALA A 12 3.49 -4.65 2.93
CA ALA A 12 2.88 -3.38 2.54
C ALA A 12 3.92 -2.27 2.22
N LEU A 13 5.14 -2.38 2.74
CA LEU A 13 6.21 -1.39 2.49
C LEU A 13 7.17 -1.80 1.38
N ALA A 14 7.26 -3.10 1.05
CA ALA A 14 8.24 -3.62 0.10
C ALA A 14 7.84 -3.47 -1.38
N VAL A 15 6.54 -3.42 -1.69
CA VAL A 15 6.06 -3.41 -3.09
C VAL A 15 6.18 -2.02 -3.73
N ILE A 16 6.24 -0.95 -2.93
CA ILE A 16 6.38 0.43 -3.45
C ILE A 16 7.84 0.74 -3.86
N TRP A 17 8.85 0.02 -3.36
CA TRP A 17 10.27 0.38 -3.56
C TRP A 17 11.07 -0.55 -4.51
N GLY A 18 10.50 -1.63 -5.04
CA GLY A 18 11.27 -2.78 -5.56
C GLY A 18 11.73 -2.82 -7.02
N GLY A 19 11.38 -1.86 -7.89
CA GLY A 19 11.96 -1.81 -9.25
C GLY A 19 11.00 -1.33 -10.33
N GLY A 20 11.25 -0.14 -10.86
CA GLY A 20 10.52 0.39 -12.00
C GLY A 20 10.31 1.90 -11.97
N THR A 21 11.20 2.66 -11.32
CA THR A 21 11.18 4.14 -11.23
C THR A 21 11.20 4.87 -12.58
N TRP A 22 11.22 4.17 -13.72
CA TRP A 22 11.24 4.79 -15.05
C TRP A 22 10.06 4.50 -15.98
N TYR A 23 9.14 3.56 -15.69
CA TYR A 23 8.18 3.12 -16.71
C TYR A 23 6.70 3.50 -16.50
N THR A 24 6.28 4.09 -15.38
CA THR A 24 4.87 3.90 -14.96
C THR A 24 4.09 5.13 -14.48
N GLY A 25 4.34 6.33 -14.99
CA GLY A 25 3.40 7.45 -14.72
C GLY A 25 1.95 7.18 -15.16
N THR A 26 1.74 6.32 -16.16
CA THR A 26 0.41 5.87 -16.59
C THR A 26 -0.09 4.60 -15.90
N GLN A 27 0.81 3.81 -15.30
CA GLN A 27 0.50 2.47 -14.79
C GLN A 27 0.43 2.39 -13.27
N ILE A 28 0.71 3.48 -12.53
CA ILE A 28 0.59 3.48 -11.06
C ILE A 28 -0.83 3.11 -10.64
N GLN A 29 -1.86 3.74 -11.21
CA GLN A 29 -3.23 3.45 -10.82
C GLN A 29 -3.63 1.99 -11.11
N PRO A 30 -3.45 1.44 -12.34
CA PRO A 30 -3.66 0.01 -12.59
C PRO A 30 -2.85 -0.93 -11.69
N GLY A 31 -1.61 -0.54 -11.36
CA GLY A 31 -0.74 -1.31 -10.46
C GLY A 31 -1.26 -1.34 -9.01
N VAL A 32 -1.70 -0.19 -8.50
CA VAL A 32 -2.32 -0.05 -7.17
C VAL A 32 -3.64 -0.85 -7.12
N GLU A 33 -4.47 -0.75 -8.14
CA GLU A 33 -5.72 -1.52 -8.25
C GLU A 33 -5.47 -3.02 -8.26
N LYS A 34 -4.49 -3.48 -9.04
CA LYS A 34 -4.08 -4.90 -9.06
C LYS A 34 -3.58 -5.35 -7.69
N PHE A 35 -2.72 -4.56 -7.04
CA PHE A 35 -2.19 -4.88 -5.73
C PHE A 35 -3.31 -5.01 -4.68
N ILE A 36 -4.25 -4.06 -4.66
CA ILE A 36 -5.41 -4.08 -3.77
C ILE A 36 -6.28 -5.31 -4.02
N LYS A 37 -6.50 -5.65 -5.29
CA LYS A 37 -7.25 -6.85 -5.66
C LYS A 37 -6.54 -8.11 -5.13
N ASP A 38 -5.24 -8.25 -5.40
CA ASP A 38 -4.46 -9.43 -4.98
C ASP A 38 -4.44 -9.55 -3.45
N PHE A 39 -4.26 -8.44 -2.74
CA PHE A 39 -4.35 -8.39 -1.27
C PHE A 39 -5.74 -8.83 -0.77
N ASN A 40 -6.81 -8.27 -1.31
CA ASN A 40 -8.17 -8.63 -0.87
C ASN A 40 -8.57 -10.05 -1.28
N ASP A 41 -7.99 -10.61 -2.33
CA ASP A 41 -8.18 -12.02 -2.70
C ASP A 41 -7.40 -12.97 -1.78
N ALA A 42 -6.21 -12.58 -1.29
CA ALA A 42 -5.45 -13.32 -0.28
C ALA A 42 -6.20 -13.39 1.06
N LYS A 43 -6.96 -12.36 1.45
CA LYS A 43 -7.90 -12.41 2.58
C LYS A 43 -8.87 -13.59 2.46
N LYS A 44 -9.48 -13.79 1.28
CA LYS A 44 -10.44 -14.88 1.05
C LYS A 44 -9.82 -16.28 1.22
N LYS A 45 -8.50 -16.37 1.06
CA LYS A 45 -7.73 -17.61 1.23
C LYS A 45 -7.24 -17.81 2.68
N GLY A 46 -7.50 -16.86 3.58
CA GLY A 46 -7.05 -16.92 4.97
C GLY A 46 -5.54 -16.69 5.13
N GLU A 47 -4.90 -16.03 4.17
CA GLU A 47 -3.45 -15.80 4.16
C GLU A 47 -3.03 -14.58 5.00
N HIS A 48 -3.99 -13.80 5.49
CA HIS A 48 -3.73 -12.62 6.32
C HIS A 48 -3.62 -12.99 7.80
N ALA A 49 -2.76 -12.27 8.52
CA ALA A 49 -2.65 -12.42 9.98
C ALA A 49 -3.89 -11.91 10.73
N TYR A 50 -4.60 -10.93 10.16
CA TYR A 50 -5.86 -10.37 10.69
C TYR A 50 -6.88 -10.25 9.56
N ASP A 51 -8.15 -10.18 9.94
CA ASP A 51 -9.21 -9.88 8.99
C ASP A 51 -9.14 -8.40 8.58
N MET A 52 -8.43 -8.15 7.47
CA MET A 52 -8.16 -6.81 6.98
C MET A 52 -8.38 -6.70 5.48
N THR A 53 -8.89 -5.54 5.07
CA THR A 53 -9.06 -5.15 3.67
C THR A 53 -8.24 -3.92 3.35
N LEU A 54 -7.79 -3.84 2.10
CA LEU A 54 -7.08 -2.69 1.58
C LEU A 54 -7.93 -1.95 0.56
N SER A 55 -7.89 -0.63 0.60
CA SER A 55 -8.47 0.25 -0.41
C SER A 55 -7.59 1.49 -0.60
N TYR A 56 -7.89 2.28 -1.61
CA TYR A 56 -7.27 3.59 -1.82
C TYR A 56 -8.34 4.66 -2.03
N LYS A 57 -8.01 5.91 -1.75
CA LYS A 57 -8.85 7.09 -2.00
C LYS A 57 -7.98 8.29 -2.39
N ASN A 58 -8.63 9.33 -2.89
CA ASN A 58 -8.00 10.61 -3.21
C ASN A 58 -6.79 10.45 -4.14
N PHE A 59 -6.93 9.64 -5.20
CA PHE A 59 -5.87 9.42 -6.16
C PHE A 59 -5.72 10.63 -7.07
N ASP A 60 -4.63 11.35 -6.89
CA ASP A 60 -4.20 12.49 -7.67
C ASP A 60 -3.04 12.07 -8.58
N LYS A 61 -3.27 12.14 -9.88
CA LYS A 61 -2.32 11.71 -10.90
C LYS A 61 -1.61 12.94 -11.46
N GLY A 62 -0.39 13.19 -10.99
CA GLY A 62 0.51 14.17 -11.58
C GLY A 62 1.31 13.59 -12.75
N PHE A 63 1.99 14.49 -13.48
CA PHE A 63 2.83 14.12 -14.61
C PHE A 63 4.15 13.45 -14.19
N PHE A 64 4.69 13.84 -13.03
CA PHE A 64 5.92 13.26 -12.46
C PHE A 64 5.77 12.72 -11.03
N ASN A 65 4.59 12.87 -10.45
CA ASN A 65 4.26 12.33 -9.15
C ASN A 65 2.82 11.82 -9.14
N SER A 66 2.49 10.93 -8.22
CA SER A 66 1.11 10.52 -7.95
C SER A 66 0.94 10.46 -6.45
N ARG A 67 -0.15 11.05 -5.96
CA ARG A 67 -0.48 11.07 -4.53
C ARG A 67 -1.78 10.37 -4.31
N PHE A 68 -1.84 9.51 -3.29
CA PHE A 68 -3.07 8.85 -2.92
C PHE A 68 -3.01 8.42 -1.47
N GLN A 69 -4.18 8.14 -0.90
CA GLN A 69 -4.28 7.62 0.45
C GLN A 69 -4.62 6.15 0.39
N MET A 70 -3.71 5.31 0.90
CA MET A 70 -4.02 3.91 1.17
C MET A 70 -4.77 3.79 2.48
N GLN A 71 -5.84 3.01 2.50
CA GLN A 71 -6.65 2.78 3.69
C GLN A 71 -6.71 1.28 3.96
N MET A 72 -6.15 0.88 5.10
CA MET A 72 -6.30 -0.46 5.64
C MET A 72 -7.45 -0.46 6.65
N THR A 73 -8.41 -1.36 6.48
CA THR A 73 -9.55 -1.51 7.39
C THR A 73 -9.42 -2.86 8.08
N PHE A 74 -9.47 -2.86 9.42
CA PHE A 74 -9.42 -4.07 10.23
C PHE A 74 -10.84 -4.48 10.62
N ASP A 75 -11.44 -5.38 9.87
CA ASP A 75 -12.87 -5.74 10.01
C ASP A 75 -13.16 -6.27 11.42
N ASN A 76 -12.33 -7.20 11.92
CA ASN A 76 -12.43 -7.77 13.27
C ASN A 76 -11.43 -7.17 14.28
N GLY A 77 -10.71 -6.11 13.89
CA GLY A 77 -9.65 -5.50 14.70
C GLY A 77 -8.35 -6.32 14.73
N ALA A 78 -7.37 -5.81 15.47
CA ALA A 78 -6.11 -6.48 15.78
C ALA A 78 -5.74 -6.21 17.25
N PRO A 79 -6.15 -7.10 18.18
CA PRO A 79 -6.04 -6.85 19.62
C PRO A 79 -4.61 -6.62 20.12
N ASP A 80 -3.66 -7.36 19.55
CA ASP A 80 -2.22 -7.26 19.83
C ASP A 80 -1.58 -5.97 19.32
N LEU A 81 -2.23 -5.29 18.36
CA LEU A 81 -1.84 -3.96 17.88
C LEU A 81 -2.72 -2.85 18.48
N ASN A 82 -3.60 -3.17 19.43
CA ASN A 82 -4.60 -2.26 20.00
C ASN A 82 -5.49 -1.57 18.95
N ILE A 83 -5.83 -2.29 17.87
CA ILE A 83 -6.70 -1.81 16.80
C ILE A 83 -8.11 -2.35 17.01
N LYS A 84 -9.09 -1.46 17.06
CA LYS A 84 -10.50 -1.82 17.25
C LYS A 84 -11.12 -2.37 15.96
N PRO A 85 -12.15 -3.22 16.05
CA PRO A 85 -12.95 -3.62 14.89
C PRO A 85 -13.48 -2.41 14.11
N GLY A 86 -13.41 -2.48 12.79
CA GLY A 86 -13.79 -1.41 11.87
C GLY A 86 -12.84 -0.20 11.84
N GLN A 87 -11.75 -0.21 12.63
CA GLN A 87 -10.78 0.88 12.63
C GLN A 87 -10.03 0.93 11.30
N LYS A 88 -9.89 2.15 10.79
CA LYS A 88 -9.20 2.45 9.54
C LYS A 88 -7.85 3.07 9.86
N VAL A 89 -6.79 2.52 9.27
CA VAL A 89 -5.46 3.11 9.26
C VAL A 89 -5.23 3.68 7.87
N VAL A 90 -4.93 4.96 7.78
CA VAL A 90 -4.72 5.67 6.52
C VAL A 90 -3.25 6.02 6.40
N PHE A 91 -2.68 5.74 5.23
CA PHE A 91 -1.31 6.07 4.86
C PHE A 91 -1.37 7.02 3.67
N ASP A 92 -0.76 8.19 3.82
CA ASP A 92 -0.50 9.08 2.68
C ASP A 92 0.66 8.50 1.87
N VAL A 93 0.44 8.33 0.57
CA VAL A 93 1.43 7.79 -0.36
C VAL A 93 1.74 8.87 -1.39
N ASP A 94 3.02 9.20 -1.52
CA ASP A 94 3.56 10.03 -2.58
C ASP A 94 4.51 9.14 -3.42
N VAL A 95 4.24 9.04 -4.71
CA VAL A 95 5.01 8.22 -5.66
C VAL A 95 5.55 9.15 -6.73
N GLU A 96 6.87 9.36 -6.74
CA GLU A 96 7.54 10.06 -7.83
C GLU A 96 7.79 9.08 -9.00
N HIS A 97 7.50 9.53 -10.22
CA HIS A 97 7.64 8.75 -11.43
C HIS A 97 8.10 9.64 -12.58
N GLY A 98 9.01 9.17 -13.43
CA GLY A 98 9.50 9.94 -14.57
C GLY A 98 10.99 9.76 -14.83
N PRO A 99 11.51 10.21 -15.98
CA PRO A 99 12.92 10.05 -16.33
C PRO A 99 13.86 10.75 -15.34
N LEU A 100 13.39 11.77 -14.61
CA LEU A 100 14.13 12.52 -13.61
C LEU A 100 13.21 12.86 -12.42
N PRO A 101 13.54 12.48 -11.18
CA PRO A 101 12.81 12.90 -9.98
C PRO A 101 12.95 14.43 -9.78
N ILE A 102 11.84 15.14 -9.54
CA ILE A 102 11.88 16.60 -9.30
C ILE A 102 12.66 16.92 -8.02
N THR A 103 12.66 16.02 -7.03
CA THR A 103 13.50 16.13 -5.84
C THR A 103 15.00 16.21 -6.14
N MET A 104 15.46 15.72 -7.30
CA MET A 104 16.85 15.90 -7.75
C MET A 104 17.13 17.27 -8.41
N LEU A 105 16.09 18.00 -8.84
CA LEU A 105 16.21 19.35 -9.40
C LEU A 105 16.16 20.44 -8.33
N MET A 106 15.74 20.11 -7.11
CA MET A 106 15.65 21.00 -5.95
C MET A 106 16.81 20.74 -4.96
N THR A 107 18.05 20.71 -5.45
CA THR A 107 19.23 20.96 -4.60
C THR A 107 19.45 22.47 -4.50
N TRP A 108 19.16 23.02 -3.30
CA TRP A 108 19.44 24.36 -2.74
C TRP A 108 19.60 25.55 -3.69
#